data_AF-A0A6J4E4L6-F1
#
_entry.id   AF-A0A6J4E4L6-F1
#
_cell.length_a   1.000
_cell.length_b   1.000
_cell.length_c   1.000
_cell.angle_alpha   90.00
_cell.angle_beta   90.00
_cell.angle_gamma   90.00
#
_symmetry.space_group_name_H-M   'P 1'
#
loop_
_entity.id
_entity.type
_entity.pdbx_description
1 polymer ?
#
loop_
_entity_poly.entity_id
_entity_poly.type
_entity_poly.pdbx_seq_one_letter_code
_entity_poly.pdbx_strand_id
1 'polypeptide(L)'
;MPRGPRKTSRFRIESDPNTRKIRIKGRPAWTSQATKVKVNQNAKKGHVEDRRHMLHWSQVIRKLAEATFNALKSDSVSTKDFYRNLTAPLISRKWKRIPSTPDGVMLMIAKRLNSTPANLVPDRADINKAIEIVRKSIDQFATYLRDSSTYEDTKDDPSLHVKRMSAIRLKAKELFPTGNTSSLIHSRISEINSEILKIINESQAPCQLWELLHSLRHSVTFDLSSKAVRDSTEATLDWLNRMQLAAHSAPAARLEVLVSLTDI
;
A
#
# COMPACT_ATOMS: atom_id res chain seq x y z
N MET A 1 38.33 -19.93 1.34
CA MET A 1 37.78 -19.70 -0.02
C MET A 1 36.74 -18.59 0.02
N PRO A 2 36.79 -17.58 -0.86
CA PRO A 2 35.71 -16.59 -0.98
C PRO A 2 34.47 -17.25 -1.60
N ARG A 3 33.30 -17.07 -0.95
CA ARG A 3 32.02 -17.52 -1.52
C ARG A 3 31.66 -16.59 -2.69
N GLY A 4 31.74 -17.08 -3.92
CA GLY A 4 31.34 -16.34 -5.11
C GLY A 4 29.89 -15.83 -5.02
N PRO A 5 29.51 -14.80 -5.80
CA PRO A 5 28.19 -14.17 -5.71
C PRO A 5 27.09 -15.22 -5.93
N ARG A 6 26.25 -15.42 -4.91
CA ARG A 6 25.09 -16.31 -4.99
C ARG A 6 24.26 -15.89 -6.20
N LYS A 7 24.18 -16.74 -7.24
CA LYS A 7 23.29 -16.54 -8.39
C LYS A 7 21.87 -16.34 -7.86
N THR A 8 21.39 -15.10 -7.87
CA THR A 8 20.00 -14.79 -7.56
C THR A 8 19.16 -15.46 -8.64
N SER A 9 18.39 -16.47 -8.25
CA SER A 9 17.51 -17.18 -9.17
C SER A 9 16.48 -16.18 -9.70
N ARG A 10 16.66 -15.75 -10.96
CA ARG A 10 15.67 -14.93 -11.66
C ARG A 10 14.34 -15.66 -11.58
N PHE A 11 13.28 -14.92 -11.26
CA PHE A 11 11.95 -15.49 -11.15
C PHE A 11 11.57 -16.21 -12.45
N ARG A 12 11.05 -17.43 -12.32
CA ARG A 12 10.53 -18.20 -13.45
C ARG A 12 9.29 -18.95 -13.03
N ILE A 13 8.35 -19.01 -13.96
CA ILE A 13 7.18 -19.89 -13.90
C ILE A 13 7.40 -20.94 -14.98
N GLU A 14 7.56 -22.18 -14.55
CA GLU A 14 7.82 -23.33 -15.41
C GLU A 14 6.61 -24.26 -15.34
N SER A 15 6.25 -24.91 -16.45
CA SER A 15 5.45 -26.14 -16.34
C SER A 15 6.35 -27.23 -15.77
N ASP A 16 5.90 -27.91 -14.73
CA ASP A 16 6.49 -29.17 -14.32
C ASP A 16 6.28 -30.20 -15.44
N PRO A 17 7.33 -30.90 -15.92
CA PRO A 17 7.21 -31.78 -17.08
C PRO A 17 6.40 -33.05 -16.80
N ASN A 18 6.37 -33.50 -15.54
CA ASN A 18 5.76 -34.77 -15.15
C ASN A 18 4.29 -34.59 -14.77
N THR A 19 4.00 -33.52 -14.03
CA THR A 19 2.64 -33.24 -13.51
C THR A 19 1.86 -32.23 -14.35
N ARG A 20 2.51 -31.55 -15.31
CA ARG A 20 2.01 -30.38 -16.07
C ARG A 20 1.56 -29.18 -15.21
N LYS A 21 1.73 -29.25 -13.88
CA LYS A 21 1.38 -28.20 -12.92
C LYS A 21 2.40 -27.07 -12.91
N ILE A 22 1.99 -25.91 -12.40
CA ILE A 22 2.79 -24.69 -12.41
C ILE A 22 3.81 -24.67 -11.26
N ARG A 23 5.10 -24.77 -11.59
CA ARG A 23 6.21 -24.60 -10.64
C ARG A 23 6.76 -23.18 -10.69
N ILE A 24 6.89 -22.56 -9.53
CA ILE A 24 7.45 -21.22 -9.37
C ILE A 24 8.83 -21.32 -8.72
N LYS A 25 9.82 -20.63 -9.29
CA LYS A 25 11.18 -20.51 -8.74
C LYS A 25 11.53 -19.05 -8.48
N GLY A 26 12.19 -18.78 -7.36
CA GLY A 26 12.65 -17.44 -6.97
C GLY A 26 11.53 -16.54 -6.44
N ARG A 27 11.86 -15.27 -6.16
CA ARG A 27 10.88 -14.23 -5.76
C ARG A 27 10.50 -13.38 -6.99
N PRO A 28 9.20 -13.11 -7.25
CA PRO A 28 8.78 -12.34 -8.42
C PRO A 28 9.40 -10.95 -8.47
N ALA A 29 9.83 -10.51 -9.66
CA ALA A 29 10.45 -9.19 -9.83
C ALA A 29 9.52 -8.07 -9.34
N TRP A 30 8.22 -8.20 -9.63
CA TRP A 30 7.19 -7.23 -9.25
C TRP A 30 7.04 -7.04 -7.72
N THR A 31 7.37 -8.02 -6.88
CA THR A 31 7.29 -7.86 -5.42
C THR A 31 8.36 -6.93 -4.83
N SER A 32 9.46 -6.68 -5.56
CA SER A 32 10.65 -5.97 -5.06
C SER A 32 11.14 -4.81 -5.96
N GLN A 33 10.78 -4.84 -7.24
CA GLN A 33 11.14 -3.80 -8.22
C GLN A 33 10.01 -2.79 -8.44
N ALA A 34 8.76 -3.12 -8.11
CA ALA A 34 7.63 -2.20 -8.29
C ALA A 34 7.84 -0.88 -7.54
N THR A 35 8.30 -0.93 -6.28
CA THR A 35 8.67 0.25 -5.46
C THR A 35 9.89 1.02 -5.96
N LYS A 36 10.49 0.63 -7.08
CA LYS A 36 11.65 1.30 -7.70
C LYS A 36 11.36 1.75 -9.14
N VAL A 37 10.09 1.69 -9.57
CA VAL A 37 9.67 2.08 -10.91
C VAL A 37 9.70 3.60 -11.01
N LYS A 38 10.68 4.12 -11.77
CA LYS A 38 10.65 5.47 -12.29
C LYS A 38 9.58 5.54 -13.39
N VAL A 39 8.66 6.49 -13.33
CA VAL A 39 7.58 6.62 -14.33
C VAL A 39 7.88 7.77 -15.29
N ASN A 40 7.37 8.99 -15.07
CA ASN A 40 7.93 10.15 -15.73
C ASN A 40 9.06 10.78 -14.90
N GLN A 41 10.22 10.96 -15.53
CA GLN A 41 11.39 11.66 -14.94
C GLN A 41 11.83 12.83 -15.82
N ASN A 42 11.01 13.19 -16.82
CA ASN A 42 11.32 14.20 -17.81
C ASN A 42 10.17 15.22 -17.85
N ALA A 43 10.43 16.41 -17.29
CA ALA A 43 9.48 17.52 -17.28
C ALA A 43 8.94 17.90 -18.67
N LYS A 44 9.71 17.63 -19.75
CA LYS A 44 9.27 17.87 -21.14
C LYS A 44 8.21 16.88 -21.63
N LYS A 45 7.89 15.83 -20.87
CA LYS A 45 6.83 14.85 -21.15
C LYS A 45 5.61 15.03 -20.24
N GLY A 46 5.51 16.16 -19.54
CA GLY A 46 4.56 16.43 -18.46
C GLY A 46 5.21 16.40 -17.08
N HIS A 47 4.38 16.49 -16.04
CA HIS A 47 4.75 16.50 -14.62
C HIS A 47 5.79 15.42 -14.24
N VAL A 48 6.69 15.73 -13.30
CA VAL A 48 7.78 14.82 -12.91
C VAL A 48 7.27 13.83 -11.87
N GLU A 49 6.71 12.75 -12.41
CA GLU A 49 6.18 11.61 -11.67
C GLU A 49 7.30 10.74 -11.06
N ASP A 50 7.97 11.25 -10.02
CA ASP A 50 8.85 10.45 -9.17
C ASP A 50 8.06 9.54 -8.20
N ARG A 51 7.39 8.54 -8.79
CA ARG A 51 6.50 7.59 -8.13
C ARG A 51 7.23 6.51 -7.33
N ARG A 52 8.37 6.85 -6.71
CA ARG A 52 9.18 5.91 -5.90
C ARG A 52 8.39 5.28 -4.75
N HIS A 53 7.31 5.92 -4.27
CA HIS A 53 6.45 5.39 -3.22
C HIS A 53 4.97 5.57 -3.58
N MET A 54 4.35 4.53 -4.13
CA MET A 54 2.91 4.40 -4.18
C MET A 54 2.37 4.18 -2.76
N LEU A 55 1.36 4.96 -2.39
CA LEU A 55 0.67 4.83 -1.12
C LEU A 55 0.05 3.42 -0.98
N HIS A 56 0.11 2.84 0.21
CA HIS A 56 -0.38 1.49 0.56
C HIS A 56 0.30 0.30 -0.14
N TRP A 57 1.31 0.49 -1.00
CA TRP A 57 1.91 -0.64 -1.73
C TRP A 57 2.39 -1.74 -0.80
N SER A 58 3.21 -1.39 0.20
CA SER A 58 3.83 -2.37 1.10
C SER A 58 2.84 -2.96 2.12
N GLN A 59 1.80 -2.20 2.46
CA GLN A 59 0.84 -2.55 3.51
C GLN A 59 -0.32 -3.40 3.01
N VAL A 60 -0.87 -3.07 1.84
CA VAL A 60 -2.14 -3.62 1.34
C VAL A 60 -2.01 -4.11 -0.10
N ILE A 61 -1.65 -3.25 -1.05
CA ILE A 61 -1.78 -3.54 -2.49
C ILE A 61 -0.90 -4.72 -2.90
N ARG A 62 0.35 -4.78 -2.40
CA ARG A 62 1.23 -5.92 -2.63
C ARG A 62 0.65 -7.22 -2.06
N LYS A 63 0.06 -7.20 -0.86
CA LYS A 63 -0.54 -8.40 -0.24
C LYS A 63 -1.76 -8.88 -1.03
N LEU A 64 -2.62 -7.96 -1.47
CA LEU A 64 -3.77 -8.26 -2.32
C LEU A 64 -3.35 -8.81 -3.70
N ALA A 65 -2.30 -8.25 -4.30
CA ALA A 65 -1.73 -8.76 -5.54
C ALA A 65 -1.09 -10.14 -5.37
N GLU A 66 -0.37 -10.38 -4.26
CA GLU A 66 0.21 -11.70 -3.92
C GLU A 66 -0.89 -12.75 -3.68
N ALA A 67 -1.95 -12.40 -2.94
CA ALA A 67 -3.10 -13.27 -2.70
C ALA A 67 -3.87 -13.60 -3.98
N THR A 68 -4.17 -12.59 -4.81
CA THR A 68 -4.88 -12.75 -6.09
C THR A 68 -4.10 -13.62 -7.07
N PHE A 69 -2.79 -13.37 -7.19
CA PHE A 69 -1.89 -14.17 -8.03
C PHE A 69 -1.81 -15.63 -7.56
N ASN A 70 -1.71 -15.86 -6.25
CA ASN A 70 -1.67 -17.21 -5.68
C ASN A 70 -2.98 -17.96 -5.89
N ALA A 71 -4.13 -17.30 -5.78
CA ALA A 71 -5.45 -17.90 -6.03
C ALA A 71 -5.67 -18.20 -7.53
N LEU A 72 -5.28 -17.29 -8.45
CA LEU A 72 -5.29 -17.60 -9.88
C LEU A 72 -4.41 -18.80 -10.23
N LYS A 73 -3.32 -19.00 -9.49
CA LYS A 73 -2.39 -20.11 -9.67
C LYS A 73 -2.92 -21.43 -9.11
N SER A 74 -3.71 -21.44 -8.02
CA SER A 74 -4.33 -22.67 -7.51
C SER A 74 -5.37 -23.23 -8.48
N ASP A 75 -6.11 -22.34 -9.14
CA ASP A 75 -7.23 -22.71 -10.01
C ASP A 75 -6.76 -23.08 -11.44
N SER A 76 -5.50 -22.78 -11.77
CA SER A 76 -4.95 -23.00 -13.12
C SER A 76 -4.09 -24.27 -13.19
N VAL A 77 -4.59 -25.29 -13.89
CA VAL A 77 -3.87 -26.57 -14.06
C VAL A 77 -2.64 -26.43 -14.96
N SER A 78 -2.68 -25.58 -15.99
CA SER A 78 -1.58 -25.37 -16.95
C SER A 78 -1.07 -23.93 -17.00
N THR A 79 0.18 -23.74 -17.41
CA THR A 79 0.78 -22.41 -17.63
C THR A 79 0.03 -21.59 -18.70
N LYS A 80 -0.59 -22.25 -19.70
CA LYS A 80 -1.39 -21.58 -20.75
C LYS A 80 -2.69 -21.02 -20.17
N ASP A 81 -3.38 -21.81 -19.35
CA ASP A 81 -4.62 -21.37 -18.68
C ASP A 81 -4.33 -20.25 -17.68
N PHE A 82 -3.24 -20.35 -16.91
CA PHE A 82 -2.81 -19.30 -16.00
C PHE A 82 -2.50 -17.98 -16.72
N TYR A 83 -1.80 -18.04 -17.86
CA TYR A 83 -1.56 -16.87 -18.69
C TYR A 83 -2.86 -16.28 -19.26
N ARG A 84 -3.80 -17.10 -19.74
CA ARG A 84 -5.12 -16.64 -20.18
C ARG A 84 -5.88 -15.95 -19.04
N ASN A 85 -5.91 -16.56 -17.87
CA ASN A 85 -6.62 -16.04 -16.69
C ASN A 85 -6.01 -14.72 -16.17
N LEU A 86 -4.69 -14.54 -16.29
CA LEU A 86 -3.99 -13.28 -15.99
C LEU A 86 -4.22 -12.18 -17.04
N THR A 87 -4.47 -12.54 -18.30
CA THR A 87 -4.52 -11.57 -19.41
C THR A 87 -5.93 -11.18 -19.82
N ALA A 88 -6.93 -12.05 -19.66
CA ALA A 88 -8.32 -11.74 -20.03
C ALA A 88 -8.86 -10.47 -19.33
N PRO A 89 -8.64 -10.24 -18.01
CA PRO A 89 -9.06 -8.99 -17.33
C PRO A 89 -8.34 -7.70 -17.77
N LEU A 90 -7.24 -7.84 -18.51
CA LEU A 90 -6.49 -6.70 -19.05
C LEU A 90 -6.94 -6.41 -20.49
N ILE A 91 -7.24 -7.48 -21.25
CA ILE A 91 -7.80 -7.41 -22.60
C ILE A 91 -9.22 -6.82 -22.56
N SER A 92 -10.05 -7.20 -21.58
CA SER A 92 -11.38 -6.60 -21.35
C SER A 92 -11.28 -5.07 -21.15
N ARG A 93 -10.31 -4.61 -20.35
CA ARG A 93 -9.94 -3.20 -20.16
C ARG A 93 -9.18 -2.56 -21.34
N LYS A 94 -9.07 -3.22 -22.48
CA LYS A 94 -8.38 -2.72 -23.69
C LYS A 94 -6.90 -2.35 -23.45
N TRP A 95 -6.23 -2.94 -22.46
CA TRP A 95 -4.80 -2.69 -22.20
C TRP A 95 -3.94 -3.19 -23.37
N LYS A 96 -3.14 -2.29 -23.95
CA LYS A 96 -2.25 -2.58 -25.08
C LYS A 96 -0.87 -3.06 -24.61
N ARG A 97 -0.19 -3.84 -25.46
CA ARG A 97 1.19 -4.34 -25.27
C ARG A 97 1.38 -5.18 -23.99
N ILE A 98 0.43 -6.06 -23.70
CA ILE A 98 0.50 -7.03 -22.60
C ILE A 98 1.72 -7.97 -22.83
N PRO A 99 2.65 -8.13 -21.85
CA PRO A 99 3.81 -9.00 -22.01
C PRO A 99 3.45 -10.47 -22.17
N SER A 100 4.23 -11.20 -22.96
CA SER A 100 4.03 -12.63 -23.30
C SER A 100 4.31 -13.63 -22.16
N THR A 101 4.61 -13.16 -20.94
CA THR A 101 4.93 -14.04 -19.80
C THR A 101 4.17 -13.60 -18.55
N PRO A 102 3.67 -14.53 -17.70
CA PRO A 102 2.96 -14.20 -16.47
C PRO A 102 3.69 -13.23 -15.52
N ASP A 103 5.02 -13.33 -15.38
CA ASP A 103 5.80 -12.37 -14.57
C ASP A 103 5.82 -10.98 -15.20
N GLY A 104 5.97 -10.90 -16.52
CA GLY A 104 5.87 -9.63 -17.26
C GLY A 104 4.50 -8.98 -17.10
N VAL A 105 3.42 -9.78 -17.16
CA VAL A 105 2.04 -9.31 -16.92
C VAL A 105 1.88 -8.76 -15.51
N MET A 106 2.30 -9.50 -14.48
CA MET A 106 2.22 -9.01 -13.09
C MET A 106 3.11 -7.79 -12.84
N LEU A 107 4.28 -7.71 -13.46
CA LEU A 107 5.14 -6.54 -13.41
C LEU A 107 4.52 -5.34 -14.12
N MET A 108 3.77 -5.53 -15.21
CA MET A 108 2.99 -4.48 -15.89
C MET A 108 1.84 -3.98 -15.00
N ILE A 109 1.09 -4.89 -14.38
CA ILE A 109 0.02 -4.56 -13.42
C ILE A 109 0.59 -3.76 -12.25
N ALA A 110 1.62 -4.28 -11.58
CA ALA A 110 2.28 -3.60 -10.45
C ALA A 110 2.83 -2.22 -10.85
N LYS A 111 3.43 -2.10 -12.04
CA LYS A 111 3.86 -0.81 -12.60
C LYS A 111 2.69 0.16 -12.80
N ARG A 112 1.55 -0.29 -13.32
CA ARG A 112 0.36 0.54 -13.58
C ARG A 112 -0.34 0.98 -12.29
N LEU A 113 -0.50 0.08 -11.33
CA LEU A 113 -0.98 0.42 -9.98
C LEU A 113 -0.09 1.52 -9.38
N ASN A 114 1.24 1.31 -9.40
CA ASN A 114 2.22 2.32 -8.96
C ASN A 114 2.26 3.60 -9.81
N SER A 115 1.55 3.64 -10.95
CA SER A 115 1.47 4.77 -11.88
C SER A 115 0.09 5.45 -11.86
N THR A 116 -0.79 5.12 -10.92
CA THR A 116 -2.16 5.64 -10.89
C THR A 116 -2.23 6.98 -10.14
N PRO A 117 -2.78 8.06 -10.75
CA PRO A 117 -2.92 9.38 -10.09
C PRO A 117 -3.84 9.39 -8.86
N ALA A 118 -4.89 8.55 -8.83
CA ALA A 118 -5.85 8.44 -7.72
C ALA A 118 -5.25 7.95 -6.38
N ASN A 119 -3.92 7.82 -6.27
CA ASN A 119 -3.20 7.47 -5.06
C ASN A 119 -1.93 8.33 -4.84
N LEU A 120 -1.83 9.49 -5.50
CA LEU A 120 -0.61 10.31 -5.50
C LEU A 120 -0.91 11.81 -5.60
N VAL A 121 -0.23 12.62 -4.78
CA VAL A 121 -0.10 14.06 -5.05
C VAL A 121 0.87 14.25 -6.23
N PRO A 122 0.49 14.95 -7.32
CA PRO A 122 1.39 15.27 -8.43
C PRO A 122 2.62 16.06 -7.96
N ASP A 123 3.77 15.85 -8.61
CA ASP A 123 5.06 16.53 -8.37
C ASP A 123 5.64 16.49 -6.93
N ARG A 124 5.01 15.81 -5.97
CA ARG A 124 5.41 15.79 -4.54
C ARG A 124 5.86 14.43 -4.03
N ALA A 125 6.90 13.88 -4.65
CA ALA A 125 7.52 12.61 -4.26
C ALA A 125 8.13 12.62 -2.84
N ASP A 126 8.52 13.80 -2.37
CA ASP A 126 8.96 14.07 -1.00
C ASP A 126 7.84 13.80 0.01
N ILE A 127 6.63 14.32 -0.25
CA ILE A 127 5.43 14.10 0.56
C ILE A 127 5.00 12.64 0.51
N ASN A 128 4.86 12.05 -0.69
CA ASN A 128 4.41 10.65 -0.81
C ASN A 128 5.34 9.68 -0.04
N LYS A 129 6.64 9.99 0.05
CA LYS A 129 7.59 9.26 0.89
C LYS A 129 7.41 9.55 2.38
N ALA A 130 7.23 10.80 2.77
CA ALA A 130 6.95 11.17 4.16
C ALA A 130 5.69 10.47 4.68
N ILE A 131 4.59 10.48 3.90
CA ILE A 131 3.32 9.82 4.23
C ILE A 131 3.51 8.32 4.47
N GLU A 132 4.19 7.57 3.59
CA GLU A 132 4.42 6.13 3.83
C GLU A 132 5.31 5.84 5.06
N ILE A 133 6.23 6.76 5.42
CA ILE A 133 7.03 6.62 6.65
C ILE A 133 6.16 6.87 7.88
N VAL A 134 5.42 7.98 7.91
CA VAL A 134 4.52 8.33 9.01
C VAL A 134 3.41 7.28 9.17
N ARG A 135 2.85 6.76 8.07
CA ARG A 135 1.82 5.72 8.09
C ARG A 135 2.31 4.41 8.70
N LYS A 136 3.62 4.11 8.61
CA LYS A 136 4.23 3.00 9.35
C LYS A 136 4.23 3.28 10.87
N SER A 137 4.53 4.50 11.30
CA SER A 137 4.37 4.92 12.71
C SER A 137 2.90 4.87 13.15
N ILE A 138 1.94 5.23 12.29
CA ILE A 138 0.49 5.10 12.55
C ILE A 138 0.09 3.63 12.75
N ASP A 139 0.53 2.71 11.89
CA ASP A 139 0.30 1.26 12.07
C ASP A 139 0.89 0.75 13.40
N GLN A 140 2.10 1.22 13.78
CA GLN A 140 2.73 0.86 15.05
C GLN A 140 1.99 1.44 16.25
N PHE A 141 1.49 2.67 16.16
CA PHE A 141 0.72 3.32 17.20
C PHE A 141 -0.67 2.69 17.36
N ALA A 142 -1.35 2.34 16.27
CA ALA A 142 -2.60 1.58 16.28
C ALA A 142 -2.42 0.17 16.85
N THR A 143 -1.30 -0.50 16.53
CA THR A 143 -0.93 -1.78 17.14
C THR A 143 -0.75 -1.63 18.65
N TYR A 144 -0.03 -0.59 19.09
CA TYR A 144 0.14 -0.27 20.51
C TYR A 144 -1.19 0.06 21.21
N LEU A 145 -2.09 0.84 20.61
CA LEU A 145 -3.40 1.12 21.20
C LEU A 145 -4.23 -0.14 21.36
N ARG A 146 -4.21 -1.06 20.38
CA ARG A 146 -4.91 -2.35 20.48
C ARG A 146 -4.31 -3.20 21.59
N ASP A 147 -3.00 -3.41 21.54
CA ASP A 147 -2.32 -4.39 22.39
C ASP A 147 -2.17 -3.90 23.84
N SER A 148 -2.28 -2.58 24.07
CA SER A 148 -2.38 -2.00 25.41
C SER A 148 -3.83 -1.70 25.85
N SER A 149 -4.84 -1.95 25.00
CA SER A 149 -6.22 -1.66 25.37
C SER A 149 -6.69 -2.52 26.53
N THR A 150 -7.48 -1.91 27.42
CA THR A 150 -8.07 -2.60 28.57
C THR A 150 -9.59 -2.48 28.52
N TYR A 151 -10.31 -3.33 29.25
CA TYR A 151 -11.76 -3.18 29.44
C TYR A 151 -12.14 -1.82 30.07
N GLU A 152 -11.20 -1.18 30.77
CA GLU A 152 -11.40 0.14 31.38
C GLU A 152 -11.38 1.28 30.36
N ASP A 153 -10.75 1.08 29.18
CA ASP A 153 -10.79 2.04 28.06
C ASP A 153 -12.18 2.13 27.41
N THR A 154 -13.16 1.34 27.89
CA THR A 154 -14.58 1.38 27.47
C THR A 154 -15.55 1.80 28.59
N LYS A 155 -15.04 2.07 29.80
CA LYS A 155 -15.85 2.59 30.91
C LYS A 155 -15.89 4.12 30.82
N ASP A 156 -17.04 4.73 31.07
CA ASP A 156 -17.18 6.18 31.11
C ASP A 156 -16.68 6.76 32.46
N ASP A 157 -15.39 6.58 32.74
CA ASP A 157 -14.70 7.12 33.92
C ASP A 157 -13.60 8.11 33.47
N PRO A 158 -13.84 9.43 33.61
CA PRO A 158 -12.87 10.45 33.25
C PRO A 158 -11.50 10.31 33.93
N SER A 159 -11.44 9.74 35.15
CA SER A 159 -10.21 9.62 35.92
C SER A 159 -9.28 8.52 35.40
N LEU A 160 -9.86 7.43 34.89
CA LEU A 160 -9.13 6.35 34.21
C LEU A 160 -8.62 6.84 32.85
N HIS A 161 -9.48 7.56 32.10
CA HIS A 161 -9.10 8.16 30.82
C HIS A 161 -7.91 9.12 30.91
N VAL A 162 -7.84 10.00 31.93
CA VAL A 162 -6.73 10.95 32.08
C VAL A 162 -5.37 10.25 32.22
N LYS A 163 -5.27 9.23 33.10
CA LYS A 163 -4.02 8.46 33.28
C LYS A 163 -3.63 7.72 32.00
N ARG A 164 -4.61 7.08 31.36
CA ARG A 164 -4.43 6.33 30.10
C ARG A 164 -3.95 7.22 28.96
N MET A 165 -4.60 8.37 28.77
CA MET A 165 -4.26 9.35 27.72
C MET A 165 -2.87 9.97 27.93
N SER A 166 -2.41 10.11 29.18
CA SER A 166 -1.03 10.52 29.46
C SER A 166 0.01 9.52 28.90
N ALA A 167 -0.18 8.22 29.16
CA ALA A 167 0.68 7.17 28.63
C ALA A 167 0.62 7.08 27.08
N ILE A 168 -0.58 7.24 26.52
CA ILE A 168 -0.78 7.25 25.06
C ILE A 168 -0.07 8.45 24.40
N ARG A 169 -0.19 9.66 24.96
CA ARG A 169 0.50 10.87 24.48
C ARG A 169 2.02 10.74 24.59
N LEU A 170 2.54 10.10 25.65
CA LEU A 170 3.97 9.78 25.76
C LEU A 170 4.41 8.86 24.62
N LYS A 171 3.67 7.78 24.37
CA LYS A 171 4.00 6.84 23.29
C LYS A 171 3.89 7.45 21.89
N ALA A 172 2.94 8.37 21.69
CA ALA A 172 2.82 9.12 20.45
C ALA A 172 4.08 9.96 20.17
N LYS A 173 4.63 10.66 21.18
CA LYS A 173 5.87 11.45 21.03
C LYS A 173 7.08 10.62 20.62
N GLU A 174 7.16 9.36 21.04
CA GLU A 174 8.22 8.43 20.60
C GLU A 174 8.07 8.01 19.14
N LEU A 175 6.83 7.77 18.67
CA LEU A 175 6.54 7.22 17.34
C LEU A 175 6.40 8.29 16.25
N PHE A 176 6.08 9.53 16.64
CA PHE A 176 5.94 10.70 15.76
C PHE A 176 6.96 11.80 16.12
N PRO A 177 8.28 11.53 16.01
CA PRO A 177 9.30 12.51 16.39
C PRO A 177 9.28 13.74 15.48
N THR A 178 9.47 14.91 16.09
CA THR A 178 9.50 16.22 15.41
C THR A 178 10.89 16.87 15.54
N GLY A 179 11.23 17.80 14.65
CA GLY A 179 12.44 18.62 14.72
C GLY A 179 13.64 18.15 13.89
N ASN A 180 13.62 16.96 13.29
CA ASN A 180 14.65 16.56 12.32
C ASN A 180 14.27 17.08 10.92
N THR A 181 14.97 18.12 10.44
CA THR A 181 14.73 18.77 9.14
C THR A 181 15.88 18.53 8.14
N SER A 182 16.75 17.54 8.38
CA SER A 182 17.96 17.25 7.60
C SER A 182 17.76 16.95 6.10
N SER A 183 16.52 16.80 5.63
CA SER A 183 16.15 16.78 4.21
C SER A 183 14.71 17.25 4.04
N LEU A 184 14.30 17.58 2.81
CA LEU A 184 12.89 17.90 2.50
C LEU A 184 11.93 16.79 2.97
N ILE A 185 12.31 15.52 2.82
CA ILE A 185 11.51 14.37 3.29
C ILE A 185 11.39 14.39 4.82
N HIS A 186 12.48 14.67 5.54
CA HIS A 186 12.45 14.74 7.01
C HIS A 186 11.66 15.96 7.51
N SER A 187 11.72 17.11 6.82
CA SER A 187 10.84 18.26 7.07
C SER A 187 9.37 17.86 6.95
N ARG A 188 8.97 17.24 5.83
CA ARG A 188 7.58 16.78 5.63
C ARG A 188 7.16 15.72 6.66
N ILE A 189 8.05 14.80 7.07
CA ILE A 189 7.76 13.88 8.18
C ILE A 189 7.52 14.65 9.48
N SER A 190 8.35 15.64 9.81
CA SER A 190 8.23 16.44 11.02
C SER A 190 6.97 17.31 11.04
N GLU A 191 6.58 17.88 9.90
CA GLU A 191 5.34 18.65 9.73
C GLU A 191 4.13 17.76 10.01
N ILE A 192 4.00 16.64 9.29
CA ILE A 192 2.91 15.68 9.48
C ILE A 192 2.86 15.12 10.91
N ASN A 193 4.02 14.76 11.49
CA ASN A 193 4.09 14.29 12.86
C ASN A 193 3.60 15.36 13.86
N SER A 194 3.86 16.65 13.60
CA SER A 194 3.42 17.75 14.45
C SER A 194 1.89 17.90 14.43
N GLU A 195 1.27 17.76 13.26
CA GLU A 195 -0.20 17.77 13.11
C GLU A 195 -0.85 16.58 13.81
N ILE A 196 -0.33 15.37 13.62
CA ILE A 196 -0.80 14.16 14.30
C ILE A 196 -0.70 14.33 15.83
N LEU A 197 0.45 14.80 16.33
CA LEU A 197 0.65 15.03 17.76
C LEU A 197 -0.30 16.10 18.32
N LYS A 198 -0.60 17.16 17.55
CA LYS A 198 -1.58 18.18 17.97
C LYS A 198 -2.95 17.54 18.23
N ILE A 199 -3.47 16.76 17.29
CA ILE A 199 -4.78 16.11 17.43
C ILE A 199 -4.78 15.08 18.59
N ILE A 200 -3.69 14.33 18.77
CA ILE A 200 -3.55 13.37 19.89
C ILE A 200 -3.52 14.08 21.26
N ASN A 201 -2.92 15.27 21.34
CA ASN A 201 -2.88 16.07 22.56
C ASN A 201 -4.26 16.69 22.87
N GLU A 202 -5.01 17.10 21.85
CA GLU A 202 -6.37 17.69 21.97
C GLU A 202 -7.44 16.63 22.32
N SER A 203 -7.24 15.37 21.89
CA SER A 203 -8.13 14.25 22.20
C SER A 203 -8.23 13.98 23.70
N GLN A 204 -9.42 13.66 24.21
CA GLN A 204 -9.69 13.45 25.64
C GLN A 204 -9.92 11.99 26.04
N ALA A 205 -10.28 11.12 25.08
CA ALA A 205 -10.56 9.70 25.34
C ALA A 205 -9.91 8.78 24.31
N PRO A 206 -9.56 7.51 24.66
CA PRO A 206 -8.96 6.56 23.72
C PRO A 206 -9.83 6.23 22.50
N CYS A 207 -11.16 6.30 22.60
CA CYS A 207 -12.09 6.06 21.50
C CYS A 207 -11.95 7.09 20.36
N GLN A 208 -11.76 8.37 20.67
CA GLN A 208 -11.54 9.44 19.69
C GLN A 208 -10.25 9.20 18.88
N LEU A 209 -9.23 8.63 19.52
CA LEU A 209 -7.98 8.25 18.86
C LEU A 209 -8.16 7.06 17.90
N TRP A 210 -9.12 6.16 18.15
CA TRP A 210 -9.40 5.04 17.25
C TRP A 210 -10.03 5.50 15.92
N GLU A 211 -11.00 6.40 15.98
CA GLU A 211 -11.64 7.00 14.80
C GLU A 211 -10.63 7.82 13.97
N LEU A 212 -9.80 8.59 14.68
CA LEU A 212 -8.67 9.32 14.07
C LEU A 212 -7.70 8.36 13.39
N LEU A 213 -7.24 7.31 14.08
CA LEU A 213 -6.30 6.33 13.53
C LEU A 213 -6.84 5.65 12.28
N HIS A 214 -8.12 5.26 12.28
CA HIS A 214 -8.76 4.68 11.10
C HIS A 214 -8.69 5.66 9.92
N SER A 215 -9.04 6.93 10.15
CA SER A 215 -9.00 7.98 9.13
C SER A 215 -7.58 8.25 8.61
N LEU A 216 -6.61 8.48 9.51
CA LEU A 216 -5.22 8.81 9.15
C LEU A 216 -4.46 7.65 8.49
N ARG A 217 -4.79 6.40 8.84
CA ARG A 217 -4.21 5.20 8.22
C ARG A 217 -4.54 5.10 6.73
N HIS A 218 -5.74 5.53 6.36
CA HIS A 218 -6.23 5.52 4.98
C HIS A 218 -6.05 6.85 4.25
N SER A 219 -5.81 7.95 4.96
CA SER A 219 -5.51 9.26 4.38
C SER A 219 -4.35 9.20 3.40
N VAL A 220 -4.59 9.59 2.14
CA VAL A 220 -3.58 9.66 1.08
C VAL A 220 -2.83 11.00 1.05
N THR A 221 -3.28 11.99 1.83
CA THR A 221 -2.65 13.31 1.93
C THR A 221 -2.86 13.91 3.33
N PHE A 222 -1.80 14.38 3.98
CA PHE A 222 -1.95 15.11 5.23
C PHE A 222 -2.14 16.63 4.99
N ASP A 223 -1.89 17.11 3.76
CA ASP A 223 -2.17 18.47 3.25
C ASP A 223 -2.87 18.41 1.85
N LEU A 224 -3.85 19.25 1.47
CA LEU A 224 -4.77 20.04 2.32
C LEU A 224 -6.07 20.46 1.57
N SER A 225 -6.07 20.68 0.24
CA SER A 225 -7.22 21.24 -0.50
C SER A 225 -8.44 20.30 -0.48
N SER A 226 -9.41 20.64 0.37
CA SER A 226 -10.29 19.67 1.07
C SER A 226 -11.32 18.91 0.23
N LYS A 227 -11.33 19.14 -1.09
CA LYS A 227 -12.27 18.57 -2.06
C LYS A 227 -11.61 17.48 -2.91
N ALA A 228 -10.71 17.83 -3.83
CA ALA A 228 -10.02 16.85 -4.67
C ALA A 228 -9.23 15.79 -3.86
N VAL A 229 -8.72 16.17 -2.70
CA VAL A 229 -8.11 15.27 -1.69
C VAL A 229 -9.10 14.23 -1.15
N ARG A 230 -10.32 14.66 -0.85
CA ARG A 230 -11.37 13.83 -0.25
C ARG A 230 -11.88 12.82 -1.26
N ASP A 231 -12.23 13.30 -2.45
CA ASP A 231 -12.70 12.48 -3.57
C ASP A 231 -11.69 11.35 -3.91
N SER A 232 -10.38 11.63 -3.86
CA SER A 232 -9.30 10.65 -4.07
C SER A 232 -9.13 9.64 -2.89
N THR A 233 -9.33 10.11 -1.65
CA THR A 233 -9.32 9.25 -0.46
C THR A 233 -10.53 8.31 -0.44
N GLU A 234 -11.70 8.83 -0.78
CA GLU A 234 -12.95 8.07 -0.90
C GLU A 234 -12.86 7.01 -2.00
N ALA A 235 -12.31 7.33 -3.18
CA ALA A 235 -12.07 6.37 -4.24
C ALA A 235 -11.13 5.22 -3.82
N THR A 236 -10.09 5.51 -3.04
CA THR A 236 -9.18 4.49 -2.50
C THR A 236 -9.85 3.65 -1.40
N LEU A 237 -10.68 4.23 -0.54
CA LEU A 237 -11.47 3.52 0.46
C LEU A 237 -12.54 2.61 -0.17
N ASP A 238 -13.27 3.10 -1.16
CA ASP A 238 -14.21 2.29 -1.95
C ASP A 238 -13.50 1.12 -2.63
N TRP A 239 -12.37 1.36 -3.30
CA TRP A 239 -11.59 0.30 -3.91
C TRP A 239 -11.11 -0.74 -2.88
N LEU A 240 -10.67 -0.31 -1.69
CA LEU A 240 -10.29 -1.20 -0.61
C LEU A 240 -11.48 -2.07 -0.15
N ASN A 241 -12.66 -1.48 0.01
CA ASN A 241 -13.89 -2.19 0.36
C ASN A 241 -14.28 -3.20 -0.73
N ARG A 242 -14.28 -2.79 -2.00
CA ARG A 242 -14.52 -3.70 -3.14
C ARG A 242 -13.50 -4.85 -3.18
N MET A 243 -12.23 -4.59 -2.87
CA MET A 243 -11.21 -5.64 -2.79
C MET A 243 -11.40 -6.61 -1.62
N GLN A 244 -11.86 -6.12 -0.47
CA GLN A 244 -12.19 -6.98 0.68
C GLN A 244 -13.40 -7.87 0.36
N LEU A 245 -14.47 -7.31 -0.22
CA LEU A 245 -15.64 -8.08 -0.67
C LEU A 245 -15.25 -9.11 -1.74
N ALA A 246 -14.41 -8.71 -2.71
CA ALA A 246 -13.91 -9.60 -3.76
C ALA A 246 -13.03 -10.75 -3.23
N ALA A 247 -12.51 -10.68 -1.99
CA ALA A 247 -11.67 -11.74 -1.40
C ALA A 247 -12.38 -13.10 -1.29
N HIS A 248 -13.72 -13.12 -1.39
CA HIS A 248 -14.53 -14.34 -1.44
C HIS A 248 -14.96 -14.74 -2.87
N SER A 249 -14.81 -13.86 -3.87
CA SER A 249 -15.17 -14.12 -5.27
C SER A 249 -14.15 -15.02 -5.99
N ALA A 250 -14.47 -15.47 -7.20
CA ALA A 250 -13.53 -16.20 -8.06
C ALA A 250 -12.25 -15.37 -8.35
N PRO A 251 -11.06 -16.00 -8.51
CA PRO A 251 -9.80 -15.23 -8.62
C PRO A 251 -9.69 -14.31 -9.85
N ALA A 252 -10.42 -14.60 -10.93
CA ALA A 252 -10.54 -13.67 -12.06
C ALA A 252 -11.26 -12.37 -11.66
N ALA A 253 -12.33 -12.45 -10.87
CA ALA A 253 -13.03 -11.27 -10.34
C ALA A 253 -12.17 -10.49 -9.33
N ARG A 254 -11.33 -11.19 -8.53
CA ARG A 254 -10.32 -10.52 -7.68
C ARG A 254 -9.33 -9.71 -8.51
N LEU A 255 -8.87 -10.25 -9.65
CA LEU A 255 -7.96 -9.56 -10.55
C LEU A 255 -8.62 -8.36 -11.24
N GLU A 256 -9.87 -8.51 -11.69
CA GLU A 256 -10.70 -7.41 -12.19
C GLU A 256 -10.76 -6.24 -11.20
N VAL A 257 -11.17 -6.49 -9.94
CA VAL A 257 -11.23 -5.43 -8.92
C VAL A 257 -9.84 -4.88 -8.59
N LEU A 258 -8.81 -5.72 -8.52
CA LEU A 258 -7.43 -5.30 -8.23
C LEU A 258 -6.92 -4.28 -9.25
N VAL A 259 -7.17 -4.50 -10.54
CA VAL A 259 -6.72 -3.56 -11.59
C VAL A 259 -7.69 -2.40 -11.82
N SER A 260 -8.92 -2.46 -11.29
CA SER A 260 -9.88 -1.33 -11.36
C SER A 260 -9.41 -0.08 -10.61
N LEU A 261 -8.41 -0.19 -9.72
CA LEU A 261 -7.75 0.98 -9.14
C LEU A 261 -7.09 1.86 -10.21
N THR A 262 -6.75 1.31 -11.37
CA THR A 262 -6.12 2.04 -12.48
C THR A 262 -7.11 2.69 -13.45
N ASP A 263 -8.41 2.46 -13.25
CA ASP A 263 -9.46 3.04 -14.08
C ASP A 263 -9.66 4.51 -13.62
N ILE A 264 -9.55 5.47 -14.55
CA ILE A 264 -9.64 6.93 -14.35
C ILE A 264 -10.77 7.44 -15.26
#